data_AF-A0A5K1HJ94-F1
#
_entry.id   AF-A0A5K1HJ94-F1
#
_cell.length_a   1.000
_cell.length_b   1.000
_cell.length_c   1.000
_cell.angle_alpha   90.00
_cell.angle_beta   90.00
_cell.angle_gamma   90.00
#
_symmetry.space_group_name_H-M   'P 1'
#
loop_
_entity.id
_entity.type
_entity.pdbx_description
1 polymer ?
#
loop_
_entity_poly.entity_id
_entity_poly.type
_entity_poly.pdbx_seq_one_letter_code
_entity_poly.pdbx_strand_id
1 'polypeptide(L)' 'DLRIPPAYSKTFQGPPHGIQVERDKLNKYGRPLLGCTIKPKLGLSAKNYGERFMSVSVVDLILPRMMKT' A
#
# COMPACT_ATOMS: atom_id res chain seq x y z
N ASP A 1 -19.92 -9.28 -17.40
CA ASP A 1 -20.06 -7.83 -17.23
C ASP A 1 -21.35 -7.59 -16.45
N LEU A 2 -21.30 -6.91 -15.31
CA LEU A 2 -22.49 -6.59 -14.51
C LEU A 2 -22.71 -5.08 -14.58
N ARG A 3 -23.76 -4.65 -15.28
CA ARG A 3 -24.09 -3.22 -15.38
C ARG A 3 -24.95 -2.80 -14.20
N ILE A 4 -24.33 -2.11 -13.26
CA ILE A 4 -25.01 -1.56 -12.09
C ILE A 4 -25.67 -0.24 -12.49
N PRO A 5 -26.98 -0.04 -12.23
CA PRO A 5 -27.65 1.21 -12.54
C PRO A 5 -27.05 2.38 -11.72
N PRO A 6 -26.93 3.60 -12.31
CA PRO A 6 -26.24 4.73 -11.68
C PRO A 6 -26.90 5.19 -10.38
N ALA A 7 -28.19 4.89 -10.17
CA ALA A 7 -28.88 5.13 -8.91
C ALA A 7 -28.32 4.27 -7.76
N TYR A 8 -27.95 3.02 -8.05
CA TYR A 8 -27.35 2.10 -7.08
C TYR A 8 -25.85 2.38 -6.89
N SER A 9 -25.15 2.85 -7.92
CA SER A 9 -23.73 3.22 -7.78
C SER A 9 -23.49 4.39 -6.82
N LYS A 10 -24.46 5.30 -6.66
CA LYS A 10 -24.36 6.49 -5.80
C LYS A 10 -24.49 6.18 -4.31
N THR A 11 -25.01 5.02 -3.93
CA THR A 11 -25.15 4.63 -2.52
C THR A 11 -23.89 4.03 -1.93
N PHE A 12 -22.90 3.70 -2.77
CA PHE A 12 -21.61 3.21 -2.31
C PHE A 12 -20.66 4.39 -2.07
N GLN A 13 -20.22 4.54 -0.82
CA GLN A 13 -19.07 5.39 -0.51
C GLN A 13 -17.85 4.69 -1.11
N GLY A 14 -17.35 5.21 -2.23
CA GLY A 14 -16.14 4.71 -2.88
C GLY A 14 -14.92 4.74 -1.95
N PRO A 15 -13.77 4.24 -2.42
CA PRO A 15 -12.55 4.22 -1.61
C PRO A 15 -12.21 5.64 -1.11
N PRO A 16 -12.06 5.84 0.22
CA PRO A 16 -11.87 7.17 0.83
C PRO A 16 -10.52 7.79 0.48
N HIS A 17 -9.57 6.98 0.00
CA HIS A 17 -8.32 7.43 -0.58
C HIS A 17 -8.17 6.84 -1.96
N GLY A 18 -8.26 7.70 -2.97
CA GLY A 18 -7.94 7.33 -4.34
C GLY A 18 -6.43 7.23 -4.55
N ILE A 19 -6.05 6.63 -5.66
CA ILE A 19 -4.65 6.49 -6.10
C ILE A 19 -3.92 7.84 -6.13
N GLN A 20 -4.63 8.93 -6.43
CA GLN A 20 -4.06 10.27 -6.45
C GLN A 20 -3.59 10.72 -5.05
N VAL A 21 -4.41 10.50 -4.02
CA VAL A 21 -4.08 10.88 -2.63
C VAL A 21 -2.96 10.00 -2.07
N GLU A 22 -2.95 8.70 -2.39
CA GLU A 22 -1.86 7.81 -1.98
C GLU A 22 -0.53 8.13 -2.71
N ARG A 23 -0.59 8.62 -3.95
CA ARG A 23 0.58 9.11 -4.69
C ARG A 23 1.12 10.42 -4.11
N ASP A 24 0.25 11.35 -3.75
CA ASP A 24 0.65 12.64 -3.15
C ASP A 24 1.36 12.43 -1.82
N LYS A 25 0.92 11.48 -0.97
CA LYS A 25 1.61 11.14 0.28
C LYS A 25 3.02 10.58 0.07
N LEU A 26 3.26 9.91 -1.05
CA LEU A 26 4.53 9.27 -1.36
C LEU A 26 5.43 10.11 -2.26
N ASN A 27 4.97 11.28 -2.74
CA ASN A 27 5.67 12.16 -3.69
C ASN A 27 6.25 11.41 -4.90
N LYS A 28 5.61 10.31 -5.32
CA LYS A 28 6.07 9.45 -6.42
C LYS A 28 5.09 9.56 -7.58
N TYR A 29 5.47 10.34 -8.59
CA TYR A 29 4.71 10.53 -9.82
C TYR A 29 5.32 9.73 -10.98
N GLY A 30 4.48 9.13 -11.83
CA GLY A 30 4.92 8.40 -13.03
C GLY A 30 5.47 6.98 -12.81
N ARG A 31 5.80 6.56 -11.59
CA ARG A 31 6.27 5.19 -11.28
C ARG A 31 5.15 4.35 -10.63
N PRO A 32 4.95 3.07 -11.04
CA PRO A 32 3.99 2.19 -10.39
C PRO A 32 4.35 2.00 -8.91
N LEU A 33 3.33 1.98 -8.06
CA LEU A 33 3.46 1.75 -6.63
C LEU A 33 3.77 0.25 -6.38
N LEU A 34 5.04 -0.11 -6.29
CA LEU A 34 5.53 -1.44 -5.94
C LEU A 34 5.55 -1.66 -4.43
N GLY A 35 4.46 -2.19 -3.89
CA GLY A 35 4.42 -2.64 -2.49
C GLY A 35 5.25 -3.92 -2.31
N CYS A 36 6.15 -3.93 -1.34
CA CYS A 36 6.86 -5.13 -0.93
C CYS A 36 6.32 -5.65 0.41
N THR A 37 6.25 -6.97 0.57
CA THR A 37 5.97 -7.60 1.86
C THR A 37 7.27 -8.09 2.47
N ILE A 38 7.59 -7.59 3.67
CA ILE A 38 8.72 -8.09 4.46
C ILE A 38 8.31 -9.46 5.00
N LYS A 39 8.90 -10.53 4.45
CA LYS A 39 8.79 -11.91 4.95
C LYS A 39 10.05 -12.24 5.78
N PRO A 40 9.99 -13.10 6.80
CA PRO A 40 8.83 -13.84 7.34
C PRO A 40 7.91 -12.95 8.20
N LYS A 41 6.60 -13.25 8.23
CA LYS A 41 5.61 -12.42 8.94
C LYS A 41 5.73 -12.50 10.47
N LEU A 42 6.29 -13.59 11.00
CA LEU A 42 6.41 -13.90 12.42
C LEU A 42 7.85 -14.32 12.73
N GLY A 43 8.33 -14.01 13.94
CA GLY A 43 9.65 -14.44 14.42
C GLY A 43 10.82 -13.51 14.07
N LEU A 44 10.58 -12.27 13.64
CA LEU A 44 11.62 -11.25 13.49
C LEU A 44 11.77 -10.46 14.80
N SER A 45 13.00 -10.31 15.29
CA SER A 45 13.30 -9.36 16.37
C SER A 45 13.13 -7.93 15.86
N ALA A 46 12.81 -6.98 16.75
CA ALA A 46 12.66 -5.57 16.38
C ALA A 46 13.91 -5.00 15.68
N LYS A 47 15.11 -5.48 16.05
CA LYS A 47 16.38 -5.10 15.42
C LYS A 47 16.46 -5.57 13.96
N ASN A 48 16.18 -6.85 13.70
CA ASN A 48 16.26 -7.43 12.36
C ASN A 48 15.14 -6.89 11.45
N TYR A 49 13.97 -6.61 12.03
CA TYR A 49 12.87 -5.97 11.33
C TYR A 49 13.25 -4.54 10.90
N GLY A 50 13.88 -3.77 11.79
CA GLY A 50 14.39 -2.43 11.50
C GLY A 50 15.42 -2.45 10.36
N GLU A 51 16.40 -3.35 10.41
CA GLU A 51 17.40 -3.49 9.34
C GLU A 51 16.76 -3.84 7.99
N ARG A 52 15.79 -4.76 7.98
CA ARG A 52 15.08 -5.15 6.76
C ARG A 52 14.23 -3.99 6.23
N PHE A 53 13.54 -3.26 7.10
CA PHE A 53 12.76 -2.09 6.74
C PHE A 53 13.63 -0.98 6.13
N MET A 54 14.78 -0.68 6.74
CA MET A 54 15.71 0.34 6.24
C MET A 54 16.35 -0.07 4.91
N SER A 55 16.71 -1.36 4.74
CA SER A 55 17.23 -1.87 3.47
C SER A 55 16.22 -1.81 2.33
N VAL A 56 14.93 -1.82 2.63
CA VAL A 56 13.84 -1.80 1.64
C VAL A 56 13.40 -0.38 1.34
N SER A 57 13.44 0.52 2.33
CA SER A 57 13.12 1.94 2.13
C SER A 57 14.16 2.66 1.27
N VAL A 58 15.45 2.28 1.34
CA VAL A 58 16.50 2.83 0.48
C VAL A 58 16.42 2.41 -0.99
N VAL A 59 15.64 1.36 -1.31
CA VAL A 59 15.49 0.84 -2.69
C VAL A 59 14.28 1.46 -3.41
N ASP A 60 13.71 2.54 -2.87
CA ASP A 60 12.53 3.19 -3.43
C ASP A 60 11.30 2.27 -3.61
N LEU A 61 11.29 1.12 -2.91
CA LEU A 61 10.15 0.22 -2.83
C LEU A 61 9.06 0.87 -1.97
N ILE A 62 7.85 0.92 -2.51
CA ILE A 62 6.71 1.57 -1.89
C ILE A 62 6.31 0.83 -0.60
N LEU A 63 5.72 1.59 0.35
CA LEU A 63 5.03 1.18 1.58
C LEU A 63 5.15 -0.32 1.89
N PRO A 64 6.06 -0.73 2.81
CA PRO A 64 6.09 -2.10 3.26
C PRO A 64 4.74 -2.44 3.90
N ARG A 65 4.01 -3.39 3.30
CA ARG A 65 2.70 -3.79 3.81
C ARG A 65 2.88 -4.66 5.06
N MET A 66 2.68 -4.04 6.22
CA MET A 66 2.39 -4.75 7.47
C MET A 66 0.92 -5.16 7.46
N MET A 67 0.61 -6.41 7.09
CA MET A 67 -0.71 -6.96 7.39
C MET A 67 -0.79 -7.14 8.91
N LYS A 68 -1.60 -6.32 9.59
CA LYS A 68 -2.05 -6.61 10.96
C LYS A 68 -2.96 -7.84 10.87
N THR A 69 -2.66 -8.86 11.69
CA THR A 69 -3.54 -10.01 11.96
C THR A 69 -4.78 -9.56 12.69
#